data_AF-J6F8C3-F1
#
_entry.id   AF-J6F8C3-F1
#
_cell.length_a   1.000
_cell.length_b   1.000
_cell.length_c   1.000
_cell.angle_alpha   90.00
_cell.angle_beta   90.00
_cell.angle_gamma   90.00
#
_symmetry.space_group_name_H-M   'P 1'
#
loop_
_entity.id
_entity.type
_entity.pdbx_description
1 polymer ?
#
loop_
_entity_poly.entity_id
_entity_poly.type
_entity_poly.pdbx_seq_one_letter_code
_entity_poly.pdbx_strand_id
1 'polypeptide(L)'
;MLPHASFSDAVSDLKAAFAWLRLHLPEAITALCPASSVDLDSYITAGDSAGGILALLMPFVLSPKPRAVFEAYAITDLGEYHPPKPAHFPLSGLFSEDEIRAALEERDPGGAMTGNLYNVELPPPFGRVRAEDLEKAIGRRLEEGEARGMALRNDMSNYCLKHKLTLPLLFRHTFLDKPILASGSPSQIAKAEADFQAQVQALSPLHLLRRQNEYPPTVIWHGTTDGGVPHSTHALPFLKELDARGVDSLALFAVGASHVFDAFIVEPSDQGWSDFVLPTMAFIKRHVPPDAALDGRDGRERAKL
;
A
#
# COMPACT_ATOMS: atom_id res chain seq x y z
N MET A 1 -0.43 6.75 -10.16
CA MET A 1 -0.21 7.14 -8.75
C MET A 1 0.31 8.59 -8.69
N LEU A 2 0.92 9.03 -7.58
CA LEU A 2 1.42 10.41 -7.40
C LEU A 2 2.21 10.96 -8.61
N PRO A 3 2.08 12.25 -8.95
CA PRO A 3 1.19 13.25 -8.37
C PRO A 3 -0.22 13.25 -8.98
N HIS A 4 -0.46 12.47 -10.04
CA HIS A 4 -1.73 12.49 -10.80
C HIS A 4 -2.94 12.10 -9.95
N ALA A 5 -2.79 11.08 -9.10
CA ALA A 5 -3.85 10.60 -8.20
C ALA A 5 -3.52 10.87 -6.72
N SER A 6 -4.53 11.27 -5.96
CA SER A 6 -4.51 11.47 -4.51
C SER A 6 -4.78 10.17 -3.74
N PHE A 7 -4.69 10.25 -2.41
CA PHE A 7 -5.14 9.17 -1.53
C PHE A 7 -6.62 8.85 -1.70
N SER A 8 -7.46 9.88 -1.80
CA SER A 8 -8.91 9.69 -1.97
C SER A 8 -9.25 9.07 -3.31
N ASP A 9 -8.48 9.38 -4.36
CA ASP A 9 -8.63 8.75 -5.68
C ASP A 9 -8.32 7.26 -5.57
N ALA A 10 -7.21 6.88 -4.92
CA ALA A 10 -6.85 5.47 -4.71
C ALA A 10 -7.93 4.70 -3.90
N VAL A 11 -8.49 5.31 -2.84
CA VAL A 11 -9.60 4.71 -2.09
C VAL A 11 -10.85 4.58 -2.95
N SER A 12 -11.15 5.58 -3.79
CA SER A 12 -12.27 5.55 -4.73
C SER A 12 -12.12 4.43 -5.76
N ASP A 13 -10.92 4.27 -6.32
CA ASP A 13 -10.60 3.21 -7.28
C ASP A 13 -10.79 1.82 -6.66
N LEU A 14 -10.37 1.61 -5.41
CA LEU A 14 -10.59 0.34 -4.71
C LEU A 14 -12.07 0.04 -4.48
N LYS A 15 -12.89 1.04 -4.15
CA LYS A 15 -14.35 0.88 -4.05
C LYS A 15 -14.96 0.52 -5.40
N ALA A 16 -14.53 1.19 -6.47
CA ALA A 16 -15.00 0.94 -7.82
C ALA A 16 -14.59 -0.46 -8.30
N ALA A 17 -13.34 -0.86 -8.07
CA ALA A 17 -12.84 -2.20 -8.37
C ALA A 17 -13.60 -3.29 -7.60
N PHE A 18 -13.87 -3.08 -6.31
CA PHE A 18 -14.68 -3.99 -5.51
C PHE A 18 -16.10 -4.12 -6.07
N ALA A 19 -16.76 -3.00 -6.38
CA ALA A 19 -18.11 -3.01 -6.98
C ALA A 19 -18.13 -3.71 -8.34
N TRP A 20 -17.10 -3.47 -9.17
CA TRP A 20 -16.93 -4.11 -10.47
C TRP A 20 -16.76 -5.63 -10.33
N LEU A 21 -15.90 -6.08 -9.40
CA LEU A 21 -15.69 -7.51 -9.13
C LEU A 21 -17.00 -8.17 -8.70
N ARG A 22 -17.78 -7.55 -7.81
CA ARG A 22 -19.07 -8.11 -7.41
C ARG A 22 -20.06 -8.25 -8.57
N LEU A 23 -20.02 -7.34 -9.54
CA LEU A 23 -20.91 -7.37 -10.69
C LEU A 23 -20.47 -8.39 -11.75
N HIS A 24 -19.17 -8.51 -12.02
CA HIS A 24 -18.66 -9.21 -13.21
C HIS A 24 -17.91 -10.51 -12.91
N LEU A 25 -17.39 -10.69 -11.69
CA LEU A 25 -16.61 -11.89 -11.35
C LEU A 25 -17.41 -13.20 -11.50
N PRO A 26 -18.71 -13.28 -11.11
CA PRO A 26 -19.46 -14.53 -11.28
C PRO A 26 -19.58 -14.97 -12.74
N GLU A 27 -19.82 -14.03 -13.65
CA GLU A 27 -19.89 -14.30 -15.09
C GLU A 27 -18.54 -14.74 -15.63
N ALA A 28 -17.47 -14.04 -15.26
CA ALA A 28 -16.10 -14.37 -15.67
C ALA A 28 -15.67 -15.78 -15.20
N ILE A 29 -15.95 -16.13 -13.94
CA ILE A 29 -15.64 -17.46 -13.39
C ILE A 29 -16.49 -18.54 -14.07
N THR A 30 -17.79 -18.30 -14.29
CA THR A 30 -18.67 -19.26 -14.98
C THR A 30 -18.20 -19.52 -16.41
N ALA A 31 -17.75 -18.48 -17.12
CA ALA A 31 -17.23 -18.61 -18.48
C ALA A 31 -15.92 -19.43 -18.53
N LEU A 32 -15.03 -19.26 -17.55
CA LEU A 32 -13.76 -19.98 -17.48
C LEU A 32 -13.90 -21.41 -16.94
N CYS A 33 -14.80 -21.62 -15.99
CA CYS A 33 -15.04 -22.90 -15.34
C CYS A 33 -16.53 -23.06 -15.00
N PRO A 34 -17.36 -23.58 -15.92
CA PRO A 34 -18.82 -23.65 -15.76
C PRO A 34 -19.32 -24.45 -14.55
N ALA A 35 -18.48 -25.33 -13.99
CA ALA A 35 -18.79 -26.09 -12.79
C ALA A 35 -18.41 -25.37 -11.49
N SER A 36 -17.83 -24.17 -11.56
CA SER A 36 -17.42 -23.39 -10.40
C SER A 36 -18.36 -22.23 -10.12
N SER A 37 -18.50 -21.90 -8.85
CA SER A 37 -19.13 -20.67 -8.37
C SER A 37 -18.12 -19.85 -7.57
N VAL A 38 -18.42 -18.58 -7.37
CA VAL A 38 -17.64 -17.69 -6.50
C VAL A 38 -18.55 -17.10 -5.42
N ASP A 39 -18.16 -17.24 -4.16
CA ASP A 39 -18.81 -16.55 -3.05
C ASP A 39 -18.23 -15.14 -2.92
N LEU A 40 -19.03 -14.15 -3.33
CA LEU A 40 -18.63 -12.74 -3.33
C LEU A 40 -18.49 -12.15 -1.92
N ASP A 41 -18.99 -12.83 -0.89
CA ASP A 41 -18.91 -12.41 0.51
C ASP A 41 -17.80 -13.16 1.27
N SER A 42 -17.05 -14.01 0.57
CA SER A 42 -15.88 -14.76 1.08
C SER A 42 -14.60 -14.24 0.43
N TYR A 43 -14.19 -13.03 0.82
CA TYR A 43 -13.03 -12.35 0.26
C TYR A 43 -12.11 -11.76 1.35
N ILE A 44 -10.87 -11.51 0.98
CA ILE A 44 -9.89 -10.79 1.80
C ILE A 44 -9.47 -9.49 1.11
N THR A 45 -8.95 -8.56 1.90
CA THR A 45 -8.15 -7.45 1.38
C THR A 45 -6.68 -7.72 1.68
N ALA A 46 -5.82 -7.49 0.71
CA ALA A 46 -4.41 -7.86 0.77
C ALA A 46 -3.56 -6.74 0.16
N GLY A 47 -2.40 -6.47 0.74
CA GLY A 47 -1.44 -5.54 0.15
C GLY A 47 -0.16 -5.40 0.96
N ASP A 48 0.90 -4.95 0.30
CA ASP A 48 2.22 -4.73 0.86
C ASP A 48 2.56 -3.23 0.86
N SER A 49 3.41 -2.78 1.79
CA SER A 49 3.87 -1.39 1.89
C SER A 49 2.72 -0.37 1.79
N ALA A 50 2.73 0.49 0.77
CA ALA A 50 1.65 1.44 0.48
C ALA A 50 0.31 0.78 0.16
N GLY A 51 0.33 -0.39 -0.50
CA GLY A 51 -0.85 -1.22 -0.71
C GLY A 51 -1.39 -1.80 0.61
N GLY A 52 -0.50 -2.10 1.56
CA GLY A 52 -0.87 -2.53 2.91
C GLY A 52 -1.69 -1.49 3.67
N ILE A 53 -1.38 -0.20 3.50
CA ILE A 53 -2.19 0.90 4.05
C ILE A 53 -3.64 0.78 3.54
N LEU A 54 -3.78 0.64 2.23
CA LEU A 54 -5.09 0.55 1.58
C LEU A 54 -5.83 -0.72 2.00
N ALA A 55 -5.14 -1.86 2.08
CA ALA A 55 -5.69 -3.13 2.54
C ALA A 55 -6.25 -3.04 3.96
N LEU A 56 -5.52 -2.37 4.87
CA LEU A 56 -5.95 -2.10 6.24
C LEU A 56 -7.09 -1.07 6.34
N LEU A 57 -7.25 -0.20 5.34
CA LEU A 57 -8.36 0.76 5.29
C LEU A 57 -9.66 0.14 4.79
N MET A 58 -9.60 -0.84 3.90
CA MET A 58 -10.79 -1.40 3.27
C MET A 58 -11.86 -1.94 4.24
N PRO A 59 -11.54 -2.53 5.41
CA PRO A 59 -12.57 -2.90 6.39
C PRO A 59 -13.43 -1.75 6.93
N PHE A 60 -12.95 -0.51 6.82
CA PHE A 60 -13.71 0.69 7.22
C PHE A 60 -14.55 1.28 6.09
N VAL A 61 -14.30 0.84 4.85
CA VAL A 61 -14.82 1.48 3.63
C VAL A 61 -15.75 0.56 2.85
N LEU A 62 -15.45 -0.75 2.80
CA LEU A 62 -16.20 -1.73 2.03
C LEU A 62 -17.34 -2.33 2.85
N SER A 63 -18.43 -2.67 2.15
CA SER A 63 -19.57 -3.41 2.71
C SER A 63 -20.02 -4.47 1.70
N PRO A 64 -20.12 -5.76 2.08
CA PRO A 64 -19.77 -6.31 3.41
C PRO A 64 -18.28 -6.16 3.71
N LYS A 65 -17.87 -6.20 4.99
CA LYS A 65 -16.45 -6.18 5.39
C LYS A 65 -15.72 -7.43 4.85
N PRO A 66 -14.41 -7.35 4.55
CA PRO A 66 -13.63 -8.54 4.21
C PRO A 66 -13.60 -9.51 5.39
N ARG A 67 -13.46 -10.80 5.08
CA ARG A 67 -13.40 -11.88 6.08
C ARG A 67 -12.06 -11.95 6.80
N ALA A 68 -11.00 -11.49 6.15
CA ALA A 68 -9.69 -11.30 6.74
C ALA A 68 -8.93 -10.20 5.99
N VAL A 69 -7.88 -9.69 6.63
CA VAL A 69 -6.93 -8.74 6.03
C VAL A 69 -5.54 -9.36 6.03
N PHE A 70 -4.79 -9.18 4.95
CA PHE A 70 -3.37 -9.46 4.88
C PHE A 70 -2.62 -8.16 4.61
N GLU A 71 -1.64 -7.85 5.46
CA GLU A 71 -0.73 -6.74 5.24
C GLU A 71 0.72 -7.19 5.40
N ALA A 72 1.58 -6.70 4.51
CA ALA A 72 3.01 -6.84 4.64
C ALA A 72 3.65 -5.45 4.78
N TYR A 73 4.34 -5.23 5.91
CA TYR A 73 5.11 -4.04 6.24
C TYR A 73 4.35 -2.72 5.95
N ALA A 74 3.07 -2.68 6.31
CA ALA A 74 2.20 -1.54 6.08
C ALA A 74 2.52 -0.35 7.00
N ILE A 75 2.22 0.84 6.48
CA ILE A 75 2.21 2.07 7.28
C ILE A 75 0.86 2.18 7.96
N THR A 76 0.81 1.86 9.26
CA THR A 76 -0.44 1.87 10.05
C THR A 76 -0.77 3.26 10.62
N ASP A 77 0.23 4.11 10.78
CA ASP A 77 0.09 5.51 11.19
C ASP A 77 0.82 6.39 10.18
N LEU A 78 0.05 7.11 9.36
CA LEU A 78 0.61 7.97 8.33
C LEU A 78 1.32 9.19 8.94
N GLY A 79 0.98 9.60 10.16
CA GLY A 79 1.65 10.72 10.84
C GLY A 79 3.08 10.37 11.29
N GLU A 80 3.31 9.09 11.60
CA GLU A 80 4.61 8.54 12.00
C GLU A 80 5.45 8.04 10.80
N TYR A 81 4.93 8.17 9.58
CA TYR A 81 5.69 7.76 8.41
C TYR A 81 6.86 8.72 8.17
N HIS A 82 8.06 8.18 8.37
CA HIS A 82 9.30 8.85 8.10
C HIS A 82 10.00 8.09 6.98
N PRO A 83 10.08 8.66 5.76
CA PRO A 83 10.85 8.01 4.71
C PRO A 83 12.29 7.78 5.22
N PRO A 84 12.93 6.68 4.80
CA PRO A 84 14.27 6.36 5.25
C PRO A 84 15.18 7.56 5.03
N LYS A 85 16.13 7.78 5.95
CA LYS A 85 17.04 8.93 5.91
C LYS A 85 17.59 9.08 4.48
N PRO A 86 17.58 10.29 3.89
CA PRO A 86 17.95 10.50 2.49
C PRO A 86 19.45 10.27 2.30
N ALA A 87 19.85 9.01 2.29
CA ALA A 87 21.15 8.57 1.88
C ALA A 87 21.02 8.14 0.42
N HIS A 88 21.33 9.08 -0.49
CA HIS A 88 21.65 8.79 -1.89
C HIS A 88 20.48 8.38 -2.81
N PHE A 89 19.43 9.20 -2.89
CA PHE A 89 18.54 9.18 -4.06
C PHE A 89 18.97 10.28 -5.04
N PRO A 90 20.00 10.05 -5.90
CA PRO A 90 20.43 11.07 -6.84
C PRO A 90 19.33 11.34 -7.87
N LEU A 91 19.10 12.63 -8.15
CA LEU A 91 18.41 13.01 -9.37
C LEU A 91 19.28 12.61 -10.57
N SER A 92 18.64 12.24 -11.67
CA SER A 92 19.31 11.86 -12.93
C SER A 92 20.18 12.99 -13.48
N GLY A 93 19.78 14.24 -13.24
CA GLY A 93 20.36 15.44 -13.83
C GLY A 93 19.80 15.79 -15.21
N LEU A 94 18.83 15.02 -15.73
CA LEU A 94 18.17 15.27 -17.01
C LEU A 94 17.12 16.40 -16.95
N PHE A 95 16.67 16.73 -15.74
CA PHE A 95 15.68 17.75 -15.46
C PHE A 95 16.20 18.68 -14.37
N SER A 96 15.94 19.97 -14.53
CA SER A 96 16.11 20.95 -13.46
C SER A 96 15.13 20.67 -12.32
N GLU A 97 15.45 21.13 -11.11
CA GLU A 97 14.50 21.02 -9.99
C GLU A 97 13.19 21.79 -10.26
N ASP A 98 13.22 22.86 -11.06
CA ASP A 98 12.01 23.59 -11.45
C ASP A 98 11.11 22.77 -12.37
N GLU A 99 11.67 22.04 -13.34
CA GLU A 99 10.92 21.10 -14.17
C GLU A 99 10.30 19.99 -13.32
N ILE A 100 11.04 19.43 -12.35
CA ILE A 100 10.53 18.40 -11.44
C ILE A 100 9.40 18.97 -10.58
N ARG A 101 9.57 20.16 -10.00
CA ARG A 101 8.53 20.83 -9.21
C ARG A 101 7.27 21.11 -10.03
N ALA A 102 7.42 21.59 -11.26
CA ALA A 102 6.29 21.81 -12.17
C ALA A 102 5.57 20.50 -12.49
N ALA A 103 6.31 19.41 -12.74
CA ALA A 103 5.71 18.09 -12.95
C ALA A 103 4.95 17.58 -11.71
N LEU A 104 5.41 17.90 -10.50
CA LEU A 104 4.72 17.59 -9.24
C LEU A 104 3.44 18.41 -9.02
N GLU A 105 3.18 19.44 -9.82
CA GLU A 105 1.93 20.22 -9.80
C GLU A 105 0.78 19.54 -10.56
N GLU A 106 1.05 18.52 -11.38
CA GLU A 106 0.05 17.79 -12.17
C GLU A 106 -1.00 17.07 -11.30
N ARG A 107 -2.28 17.18 -11.69
CA ARG A 107 -3.44 16.65 -10.96
C ARG A 107 -4.43 15.87 -11.82
N ASP A 108 -4.22 15.75 -13.12
CA ASP A 108 -5.10 14.98 -13.99
C ASP A 108 -4.94 13.47 -13.71
N PRO A 109 -5.95 12.79 -13.16
CA PRO A 109 -5.89 11.35 -12.93
C PRO A 109 -5.72 10.56 -14.24
N GLY A 110 -6.10 11.12 -15.39
CA GLY A 110 -5.89 10.51 -16.70
C GLY A 110 -4.41 10.29 -17.06
N GLY A 111 -3.50 11.05 -16.44
CA GLY A 111 -2.05 10.86 -16.56
C GLY A 111 -1.46 9.82 -15.58
N ALA A 112 -2.28 9.23 -14.71
CA ALA A 112 -1.81 8.23 -13.75
C ALA A 112 -1.37 6.95 -14.46
N MET A 113 -0.21 6.42 -14.04
CA MET A 113 0.29 5.12 -14.47
C MET A 113 0.27 4.10 -13.34
N THR A 114 0.12 2.83 -13.72
CA THR A 114 0.05 1.65 -12.83
C THR A 114 1.40 1.09 -12.45
N GLY A 115 2.48 1.48 -13.14
CA GLY A 115 3.84 1.05 -12.84
C GLY A 115 4.87 2.09 -13.24
N ASN A 116 5.94 2.17 -12.45
CA ASN A 116 7.16 2.89 -12.79
C ASN A 116 8.33 2.07 -12.26
N LEU A 117 9.41 1.98 -13.02
CA LEU A 117 10.63 1.38 -12.52
C LEU A 117 11.26 2.34 -11.52
N TYR A 118 11.48 1.86 -10.30
CA TYR A 118 12.21 2.61 -9.30
C TYR A 118 13.70 2.39 -9.51
N ASN A 119 14.50 3.43 -9.24
CA ASN A 119 15.97 3.31 -9.24
C ASN A 119 16.52 2.21 -8.32
N VAL A 120 15.75 1.75 -7.33
CA VAL A 120 16.13 0.61 -6.47
C VAL A 120 16.03 -0.73 -7.19
N GLU A 121 15.20 -0.81 -8.24
CA GLU A 121 14.97 -2.00 -9.05
C GLU A 121 15.91 -2.06 -10.27
N LEU A 122 16.64 -0.98 -10.54
CA LEU A 122 17.52 -0.85 -11.70
C LEU A 122 18.99 -1.04 -11.30
N PRO A 123 19.82 -1.77 -12.07
CA PRO A 123 21.23 -1.93 -11.77
C PRO A 123 22.09 -0.73 -12.25
N PRO A 124 23.01 -0.20 -11.42
CA PRO A 124 23.18 -0.48 -9.99
C PRO A 124 22.03 0.15 -9.16
N PRO A 125 21.51 -0.55 -8.14
CA PRO A 125 20.46 0.01 -7.28
C PRO A 125 20.87 1.35 -6.70
N PHE A 126 19.94 2.30 -6.65
CA PHE A 126 20.17 3.69 -6.21
C PHE A 126 21.14 4.49 -7.11
N GLY A 127 21.50 3.94 -8.28
CA GLY A 127 22.30 4.61 -9.29
C GLY A 127 21.52 5.66 -10.07
N ARG A 128 22.23 6.38 -10.94
CA ARG A 128 21.58 7.21 -11.97
C ARG A 128 20.92 6.29 -13.00
N VAL A 129 19.63 6.51 -13.23
CA VAL A 129 18.87 5.76 -14.24
C VAL A 129 19.23 6.24 -15.63
N ARG A 130 19.73 5.34 -16.49
CA ARG A 130 19.94 5.59 -17.92
C ARG A 130 18.86 4.92 -18.74
N ALA A 131 18.68 5.36 -19.98
CA ALA A 131 17.68 4.78 -20.88
C ALA A 131 17.93 3.28 -21.10
N GLU A 132 19.20 2.87 -21.22
CA GLU A 132 19.57 1.47 -21.43
C GLU A 132 19.21 0.58 -20.23
N ASP A 133 19.28 1.13 -19.01
CA ASP A 133 18.92 0.40 -17.80
C ASP A 133 17.39 0.14 -17.76
N LEU A 134 16.59 1.14 -18.19
CA LEU A 134 15.14 1.01 -18.33
C LEU A 134 14.77 -0.02 -19.41
N GLU A 135 15.36 0.08 -20.60
CA GLU A 135 15.08 -0.86 -21.70
C GLU A 135 15.40 -2.30 -21.31
N LYS A 136 16.52 -2.51 -20.60
CA LYS A 136 16.91 -3.82 -20.09
C LYS A 136 15.90 -4.37 -19.07
N ALA A 137 15.43 -3.53 -18.16
CA ALA A 137 14.47 -3.94 -17.13
C ALA A 137 13.08 -4.24 -17.71
N ILE A 138 12.64 -3.47 -18.72
CA ILE A 138 11.34 -3.67 -19.37
C ILE A 138 11.41 -4.81 -20.41
N GLY A 139 12.60 -5.12 -20.92
CA GLY A 139 12.79 -6.16 -21.94
C GLY A 139 12.41 -5.70 -23.35
N ARG A 140 12.30 -4.39 -23.59
CA ARG A 140 12.11 -3.81 -24.93
C ARG A 140 12.78 -2.45 -25.06
N ARG A 141 13.02 -2.05 -26.30
CA ARG A 141 13.42 -0.68 -26.63
C ARG A 141 12.31 0.30 -26.27
N LEU A 142 12.69 1.44 -25.72
CA LEU A 142 11.78 2.55 -25.40
C LEU A 142 11.91 3.64 -26.46
N GLU A 143 10.79 4.24 -26.83
CA GLU A 143 10.84 5.49 -27.58
C GLU A 143 11.42 6.60 -26.70
N GLU A 144 12.09 7.59 -27.30
CA GLU A 144 12.78 8.65 -26.55
C GLU A 144 11.86 9.36 -25.55
N GLY A 145 10.61 9.62 -25.95
CA GLY A 145 9.59 10.21 -25.07
C GLY A 145 9.19 9.32 -23.89
N GLU A 146 9.12 7.99 -24.10
CA GLU A 146 8.82 7.03 -23.03
C GLU A 146 9.95 7.02 -22.00
N ALA A 147 11.20 6.89 -22.46
CA ALA A 147 12.37 6.86 -21.60
C ALA A 147 12.51 8.17 -20.80
N ARG A 148 12.33 9.33 -21.45
CA ARG A 148 12.35 10.64 -20.78
C ARG A 148 11.24 10.76 -19.74
N GLY A 149 10.03 10.29 -20.05
CA GLY A 149 8.90 10.29 -19.11
C GLY A 149 9.15 9.43 -17.87
N MET A 150 9.73 8.24 -18.04
CA MET A 150 10.11 7.37 -16.91
C MET A 150 11.21 7.99 -16.04
N ALA A 151 12.23 8.58 -16.67
CA ALA A 151 13.30 9.29 -15.96
C ALA A 151 12.75 10.46 -15.13
N LEU A 152 11.82 11.25 -15.69
CA LEU A 152 11.17 12.35 -14.96
C LEU A 152 10.41 11.83 -13.73
N ARG A 153 9.65 10.74 -13.86
CA ARG A 153 8.91 10.15 -12.74
C ARG A 153 9.82 9.62 -11.64
N ASN A 154 10.95 9.01 -12.00
CA ASN A 154 11.95 8.58 -11.03
C ASN A 154 12.56 9.79 -10.30
N ASP A 155 12.89 10.87 -11.01
CA ASP A 155 13.39 12.11 -10.40
C ASP A 155 12.33 12.77 -9.52
N MET A 156 11.06 12.76 -9.91
CA MET A 156 9.94 13.20 -9.07
C MET A 156 9.86 12.38 -7.78
N SER A 157 9.94 11.05 -7.86
CA SER A 157 9.91 10.18 -6.68
C SER A 157 11.09 10.45 -5.73
N ASN A 158 12.30 10.52 -6.27
CA ASN A 158 13.51 10.84 -5.51
C ASN A 158 13.43 12.25 -4.88
N TYR A 159 12.92 13.23 -5.62
CA TYR A 159 12.68 14.58 -5.11
C TYR A 159 11.67 14.56 -3.96
N CYS A 160 10.55 13.82 -4.10
CA CYS A 160 9.56 13.68 -3.03
C CYS A 160 10.15 13.06 -1.77
N LEU A 161 10.95 12.00 -1.88
CA LEU A 161 11.62 11.36 -0.75
C LEU A 161 12.63 12.31 -0.10
N LYS A 162 13.49 12.95 -0.90
CA LYS A 162 14.50 13.93 -0.44
C LYS A 162 13.88 15.09 0.32
N HIS A 163 12.74 15.60 -0.16
CA HIS A 163 12.06 16.78 0.40
C HIS A 163 10.87 16.45 1.30
N LYS A 164 10.65 15.17 1.62
CA LYS A 164 9.54 14.67 2.46
C LYS A 164 8.15 15.12 1.96
N LEU A 165 7.96 15.15 0.64
CA LEU A 165 6.74 15.63 0.00
C LEU A 165 5.70 14.54 -0.23
N THR A 166 6.02 13.26 -0.01
CA THR A 166 5.14 12.12 -0.34
C THR A 166 3.75 12.25 0.26
N LEU A 167 3.64 12.37 1.58
CA LEU A 167 2.34 12.51 2.25
C LEU A 167 1.62 13.80 1.88
N PRO A 168 2.25 14.99 1.95
CA PRO A 168 1.51 16.18 1.57
C PRO A 168 1.10 16.17 0.08
N LEU A 169 1.81 15.51 -0.85
CA LEU A 169 1.32 15.34 -2.23
C LEU A 169 0.11 14.41 -2.30
N LEU A 170 0.17 13.32 -1.54
CA LEU A 170 -0.87 12.29 -1.47
C LEU A 170 -2.19 12.84 -0.94
N PHE A 171 -2.10 13.72 0.04
CA PHE A 171 -3.24 14.39 0.66
C PHE A 171 -3.56 15.75 0.02
N ARG A 172 -2.94 16.09 -1.12
CA ARG A 172 -3.11 17.39 -1.80
C ARG A 172 -2.79 18.60 -0.92
N HIS A 173 -1.97 18.39 0.10
CA HIS A 173 -1.53 19.38 1.07
C HIS A 173 -0.28 20.16 0.63
N THR A 174 0.58 19.63 -0.25
CA THR A 174 1.83 20.29 -0.69
C THR A 174 1.65 21.62 -1.42
N PHE A 175 0.39 22.02 -1.69
CA PHE A 175 0.05 23.25 -2.40
C PHE A 175 -0.94 24.14 -1.65
N LEU A 176 -1.37 23.70 -0.47
CA LEU A 176 -2.17 24.46 0.49
C LEU A 176 -1.22 25.13 1.49
N ASP A 177 -0.19 25.88 1.11
CA ASP A 177 -0.43 27.29 0.83
C ASP A 177 0.91 27.99 0.47
N LYS A 178 1.34 28.02 -0.80
CA LYS A 178 2.44 28.95 -1.17
C LYS A 178 2.17 30.38 -0.63
N PRO A 179 0.91 30.90 -0.60
CA PRO A 179 0.61 32.18 0.02
C PRO A 179 0.65 32.19 1.56
N ILE A 180 0.06 31.23 2.28
CA ILE A 180 0.02 31.23 3.76
C ILE A 180 1.36 30.80 4.36
N LEU A 181 2.14 29.92 3.71
CA LEU A 181 3.50 29.63 4.17
C LEU A 181 4.51 30.73 3.79
N ALA A 182 4.31 31.44 2.67
CA ALA A 182 5.19 32.56 2.30
C ALA A 182 4.79 33.90 2.96
N SER A 183 3.52 34.10 3.34
CA SER A 183 3.01 35.38 3.84
C SER A 183 1.97 35.30 4.95
N GLY A 184 1.62 34.10 5.41
CA GLY A 184 0.68 33.91 6.53
C GLY A 184 1.32 34.21 7.87
N SER A 185 0.48 34.58 8.83
CA SER A 185 0.91 34.76 10.21
C SER A 185 1.27 33.40 10.84
N PRO A 186 2.09 33.38 11.91
CA PRO A 186 2.42 32.14 12.61
C PRO A 186 1.20 31.31 13.06
N SER A 187 0.09 31.94 13.41
CA SER A 187 -1.14 31.23 13.81
C SER A 187 -1.85 30.56 12.63
N GLN A 188 -1.79 31.17 11.45
CA GLN A 188 -2.35 30.58 10.23
C GLN A 188 -1.54 29.35 9.80
N ILE A 189 -0.21 29.44 9.86
CA ILE A 189 0.69 28.31 9.58
C ILE A 189 0.43 27.16 10.54
N ALA A 190 0.42 27.43 11.85
CA ALA A 190 0.16 26.40 12.87
C ALA A 190 -1.21 25.72 12.70
N LYS A 191 -2.24 26.50 12.30
CA LYS A 191 -3.55 25.93 12.00
C LYS A 191 -3.52 25.02 10.77
N ALA A 192 -2.86 25.43 9.69
CA ALA A 192 -2.76 24.62 8.47
C ALA A 192 -2.03 23.29 8.74
N GLU A 193 -0.94 23.33 9.52
CA GLU A 193 -0.23 22.13 9.96
C GLU A 193 -1.11 21.20 10.80
N ALA A 194 -1.87 21.76 11.76
CA ALA A 194 -2.79 20.98 12.58
C ALA A 194 -3.92 20.34 11.76
N ASP A 195 -4.49 21.08 10.80
CA ASP A 195 -5.53 20.56 9.91
C ASP A 195 -4.98 19.43 9.03
N PHE A 196 -3.75 19.55 8.53
CA PHE A 196 -3.08 18.46 7.79
C PHE A 196 -2.86 17.22 8.63
N GLN A 197 -2.31 17.38 9.84
CA GLN A 197 -2.13 16.25 10.75
C GLN A 197 -3.45 15.56 11.09
N ALA A 198 -4.52 16.34 11.28
CA ALA A 198 -5.85 15.79 11.48
C ALA A 198 -6.35 14.98 10.27
N GLN A 199 -6.12 15.46 9.03
CA GLN A 199 -6.46 14.71 7.81
C GLN A 199 -5.67 13.41 7.69
N VAL A 200 -4.36 13.46 7.94
CA VAL A 200 -3.47 12.30 7.91
C VAL A 200 -3.88 11.25 8.94
N GLN A 201 -4.18 11.66 10.17
CA GLN A 201 -4.67 10.77 11.22
C GLN A 201 -6.07 10.22 10.91
N ALA A 202 -6.96 11.01 10.30
CA ALA A 202 -8.30 10.56 9.94
C ALA A 202 -8.29 9.41 8.92
N LEU A 203 -7.20 9.25 8.16
CA LEU A 203 -7.02 8.21 7.15
C LEU A 203 -5.91 7.21 7.52
N SER A 204 -5.42 7.24 8.76
CA SER A 204 -4.44 6.28 9.26
C SER A 204 -5.15 5.05 9.84
N PRO A 205 -4.82 3.82 9.37
CA PRO A 205 -5.45 2.59 9.88
C PRO A 205 -5.46 2.46 11.40
N LEU A 206 -4.36 2.78 12.07
CA LEU A 206 -4.21 2.71 13.53
C LEU A 206 -5.20 3.62 14.25
N HIS A 207 -5.36 4.86 13.77
CA HIS A 207 -6.27 5.83 14.36
C HIS A 207 -7.74 5.50 14.10
N LEU A 208 -8.05 4.91 12.94
CA LEU A 208 -9.40 4.41 12.64
C LEU A 208 -9.76 3.20 13.49
N LEU A 209 -8.84 2.23 13.62
CA LEU A 209 -9.01 1.06 14.49
C LEU A 209 -9.29 1.47 15.93
N ARG A 210 -8.60 2.50 16.43
CA ARG A 210 -8.84 3.06 17.77
C ARG A 210 -10.26 3.54 18.01
N ARG A 211 -10.96 3.97 16.95
CA ARG A 211 -12.31 4.55 17.01
C ARG A 211 -13.43 3.54 16.73
N GLN A 212 -13.09 2.31 16.33
CA GLN A 212 -14.07 1.27 16.03
C GLN A 212 -13.92 0.05 16.96
N ASN A 213 -15.04 -0.66 17.14
CA ASN A 213 -15.11 -1.82 18.03
C ASN A 213 -14.85 -3.15 17.31
N GLU A 214 -14.97 -3.18 15.98
CA GLU A 214 -14.90 -4.42 15.20
C GLU A 214 -13.95 -4.28 14.03
N TYR A 215 -13.06 -5.26 13.90
CA TYR A 215 -12.11 -5.36 12.79
C TYR A 215 -11.94 -6.83 12.38
N PRO A 216 -11.74 -7.15 11.08
CA PRO A 216 -11.57 -8.53 10.64
C PRO A 216 -10.28 -9.17 11.17
N PRO A 217 -10.22 -10.50 11.24
CA PRO A 217 -8.99 -11.23 11.46
C PRO A 217 -7.86 -10.76 10.53
N THR A 218 -6.65 -10.58 11.07
CA THR A 218 -5.57 -9.87 10.35
C THR A 218 -4.25 -10.62 10.40
N VAL A 219 -3.60 -10.79 9.23
CA VAL A 219 -2.23 -11.27 9.12
C VAL A 219 -1.30 -10.08 8.89
N ILE A 220 -0.19 -10.02 9.63
CA ILE A 220 0.84 -8.98 9.57
C ILE A 220 2.18 -9.65 9.28
N TRP A 221 2.85 -9.23 8.22
CA TRP A 221 4.27 -9.57 7.97
C TRP A 221 5.12 -8.34 8.18
N HIS A 222 6.27 -8.43 8.88
CA HIS A 222 7.15 -7.28 9.02
C HIS A 222 8.63 -7.64 9.19
N GLY A 223 9.53 -6.91 8.53
CA GLY A 223 10.97 -6.97 8.76
C GLY A 223 11.40 -6.24 10.04
N THR A 224 12.15 -6.89 10.92
CA THR A 224 12.56 -6.26 12.19
C THR A 224 13.60 -5.14 12.02
N THR A 225 14.29 -5.08 10.88
CA THR A 225 15.24 -4.02 10.54
C THR A 225 14.74 -3.13 9.40
N ASP A 226 13.42 -3.09 9.18
CA ASP A 226 12.80 -2.18 8.23
C ASP A 226 13.02 -0.72 8.67
N GLY A 227 13.89 -0.02 7.94
CA GLY A 227 14.21 1.38 8.19
C GLY A 227 13.26 2.39 7.52
N GLY A 228 12.40 1.94 6.61
CA GLY A 228 11.43 2.79 5.93
C GLY A 228 10.06 2.80 6.61
N VAL A 229 9.69 1.67 7.21
CA VAL A 229 8.48 1.49 8.00
C VAL A 229 8.85 0.69 9.25
N PRO A 230 9.37 1.34 10.31
CA PRO A 230 9.81 0.60 11.50
C PRO A 230 8.66 -0.17 12.17
N HIS A 231 8.84 -1.47 12.37
CA HIS A 231 7.83 -2.32 13.01
C HIS A 231 7.42 -1.82 14.41
N SER A 232 8.34 -1.14 15.12
CA SER A 232 8.08 -0.57 16.45
C SER A 232 7.10 0.60 16.46
N THR A 233 6.99 1.35 15.36
CA THR A 233 6.05 2.49 15.22
C THR A 233 4.80 2.12 14.43
N HIS A 234 4.82 1.03 13.66
CA HIS A 234 3.70 0.62 12.81
C HIS A 234 3.04 -0.70 13.23
N ALA A 235 3.70 -1.84 13.01
CA ALA A 235 3.11 -3.15 13.27
C ALA A 235 2.82 -3.40 14.76
N LEU A 236 3.75 -3.12 15.67
CA LEU A 236 3.56 -3.40 17.10
C LEU A 236 2.42 -2.57 17.73
N PRO A 237 2.30 -1.25 17.48
CA PRO A 237 1.15 -0.49 17.96
C PRO A 237 -0.18 -0.97 17.37
N PHE A 238 -0.21 -1.35 16.09
CA PHE A 238 -1.42 -1.86 15.45
C PHE A 238 -1.85 -3.21 16.02
N LEU A 239 -0.89 -4.14 16.18
CA LEU A 239 -1.12 -5.44 16.81
C LEU A 239 -1.67 -5.28 18.23
N LYS A 240 -1.12 -4.36 19.03
CA LYS A 240 -1.63 -4.05 20.36
C LYS A 240 -3.10 -3.60 20.35
N GLU A 241 -3.51 -2.81 19.35
CA GLU A 241 -4.90 -2.37 19.22
C GLU A 241 -5.83 -3.50 18.74
N LEU A 242 -5.35 -4.43 17.92
CA LEU A 242 -6.07 -5.65 17.54
C LEU A 242 -6.29 -6.55 18.76
N ASP A 243 -5.23 -6.81 19.54
CA ASP A 243 -5.26 -7.64 20.75
C ASP A 243 -6.22 -7.06 21.80
N ALA A 244 -6.17 -5.75 22.02
CA ALA A 244 -7.07 -5.05 22.96
C ALA A 244 -8.56 -5.20 22.61
N ARG A 245 -8.88 -5.57 21.36
CA ARG A 245 -10.23 -5.80 20.85
C ARG A 245 -10.57 -7.28 20.68
N GLY A 246 -9.65 -8.18 21.00
CA GLY A 246 -9.83 -9.61 20.79
C GLY A 246 -9.94 -10.01 19.31
N VAL A 247 -9.33 -9.21 18.42
CA VAL A 247 -9.27 -9.55 16.99
C VAL A 247 -8.23 -10.65 16.81
N ASP A 248 -8.62 -11.78 16.23
CA ASP A 248 -7.70 -12.87 15.91
C ASP A 248 -6.65 -12.37 14.91
N SER A 249 -5.38 -12.47 15.26
CA SER A 249 -4.29 -11.95 14.45
C SER A 249 -3.12 -12.93 14.36
N LEU A 250 -2.43 -12.90 13.23
CA LEU A 250 -1.18 -13.64 12.99
C LEU A 250 -0.09 -12.64 12.62
N ALA A 251 0.83 -12.38 13.54
CA ALA A 251 1.98 -11.52 13.28
C ALA A 251 3.25 -12.35 13.07
N LEU A 252 3.89 -12.19 11.91
CA LEU A 252 5.11 -12.89 11.51
C LEU A 252 6.22 -11.86 11.27
N PHE A 253 7.29 -11.95 12.05
CA PHE A 253 8.40 -11.01 12.01
C PHE A 253 9.67 -11.66 11.43
N ALA A 254 10.19 -11.10 10.34
CA ALA A 254 11.45 -11.53 9.74
C ALA A 254 12.63 -10.88 10.48
N VAL A 255 13.32 -11.68 11.30
CA VAL A 255 14.47 -11.22 12.11
C VAL A 255 15.63 -10.81 11.20
N GLY A 256 16.12 -9.57 11.35
CA GLY A 256 17.20 -9.02 10.54
C GLY A 256 16.83 -8.60 9.11
N ALA A 257 15.55 -8.73 8.72
CA ALA A 257 15.12 -8.41 7.36
C ALA A 257 14.64 -6.95 7.22
N SER A 258 14.89 -6.36 6.05
CA SER A 258 14.46 -5.00 5.70
C SER A 258 13.03 -4.94 5.15
N HIS A 259 12.62 -3.76 4.69
CA HIS A 259 11.44 -3.59 3.83
C HIS A 259 11.54 -4.50 2.60
N VAL A 260 10.39 -4.98 2.09
CA VAL A 260 10.29 -5.83 0.88
C VAL A 260 11.09 -7.14 0.97
N PHE A 261 11.20 -7.72 2.17
CA PHE A 261 11.95 -8.97 2.37
C PHE A 261 11.32 -10.19 1.69
N ASP A 262 10.03 -10.13 1.42
CA ASP A 262 9.25 -11.19 0.79
C ASP A 262 9.55 -11.35 -0.72
N ALA A 263 10.16 -10.35 -1.36
CA ALA A 263 10.64 -10.47 -2.74
C ALA A 263 11.68 -11.59 -2.95
N PHE A 264 12.26 -12.10 -1.86
CA PHE A 264 13.19 -13.23 -1.88
C PHE A 264 12.52 -14.59 -1.58
N ILE A 265 11.19 -14.62 -1.43
CA ILE A 265 10.40 -15.84 -1.23
C ILE A 265 9.73 -16.18 -2.57
N VAL A 266 10.42 -16.94 -3.40
CA VAL A 266 10.03 -17.20 -4.79
C VAL A 266 9.48 -18.62 -4.96
N GLU A 267 10.05 -19.59 -4.25
CA GLU A 267 9.73 -20.99 -4.40
C GLU A 267 9.42 -21.68 -3.07
N PRO A 268 8.68 -22.82 -3.08
CA PRO A 268 8.37 -23.56 -1.86
C PRO A 268 9.57 -24.05 -1.05
N SER A 269 10.76 -24.13 -1.67
CA SER A 269 12.02 -24.48 -1.01
C SER A 269 12.63 -23.34 -0.21
N ASP A 270 12.23 -22.09 -0.45
CA ASP A 270 12.73 -20.95 0.31
C ASP A 270 12.24 -21.02 1.76
N GLN A 271 13.13 -20.73 2.71
CA GLN A 271 12.80 -20.76 4.13
C GLN A 271 11.61 -19.84 4.47
N GLY A 272 11.50 -18.69 3.78
CA GLY A 272 10.36 -17.79 3.97
C GLY A 272 9.01 -18.40 3.58
N TRP A 273 8.98 -19.44 2.74
CA TRP A 273 7.74 -20.12 2.37
C TRP A 273 7.11 -20.85 3.57
N SER A 274 7.92 -21.62 4.31
CA SER A 274 7.43 -22.31 5.51
C SER A 274 7.14 -21.35 6.66
N ASP A 275 7.90 -20.26 6.75
CA ASP A 275 7.84 -19.34 7.88
C ASP A 275 6.73 -18.30 7.74
N PHE A 276 6.39 -17.93 6.49
CA PHE A 276 5.46 -16.84 6.20
C PHE A 276 4.26 -17.30 5.36
N VAL A 277 4.51 -17.90 4.18
CA VAL A 277 3.45 -18.23 3.22
C VAL A 277 2.49 -19.29 3.78
N LEU A 278 3.00 -20.44 4.22
CA LEU A 278 2.15 -21.53 4.69
C LEU A 278 1.30 -21.15 5.93
N PRO A 279 1.85 -20.51 6.98
CA PRO A 279 1.06 -20.05 8.12
C PRO A 279 -0.02 -19.04 7.72
N THR A 280 0.29 -18.13 6.80
CA THR A 280 -0.65 -17.13 6.28
C THR A 280 -1.81 -17.79 5.54
N MET A 281 -1.51 -18.73 4.65
CA MET A 281 -2.53 -19.49 3.92
C MET A 281 -3.41 -20.31 4.88
N ALA A 282 -2.83 -20.91 5.92
CA ALA A 282 -3.57 -21.64 6.94
C ALA A 282 -4.51 -20.70 7.74
N PHE A 283 -4.03 -19.51 8.11
CA PHE A 283 -4.84 -18.50 8.79
C PHE A 283 -6.00 -18.01 7.92
N ILE A 284 -5.73 -17.64 6.67
CA ILE A 284 -6.75 -17.18 5.73
C ILE A 284 -7.80 -18.27 5.52
N LYS A 285 -7.40 -19.52 5.31
CA LYS A 285 -8.33 -20.64 5.12
C LYS A 285 -9.26 -20.88 6.31
N ARG A 286 -8.82 -20.57 7.54
CA ARG A 286 -9.65 -20.66 8.75
C ARG A 286 -10.80 -19.63 8.74
N HIS A 287 -10.55 -18.44 8.21
CA HIS A 287 -11.50 -17.31 8.22
C HIS A 287 -12.27 -17.13 6.93
N VAL A 288 -11.75 -17.70 5.85
CA VAL A 288 -12.34 -17.73 4.51
C VAL A 288 -12.52 -19.19 4.11
N PRO A 289 -13.37 -19.95 4.82
CA PRO A 289 -13.52 -21.36 4.53
C PRO A 289 -14.07 -21.53 3.10
N PRO A 290 -13.61 -22.53 2.34
CA PRO A 290 -14.29 -22.91 1.12
C PRO A 290 -15.76 -23.21 1.44
N ASP A 291 -16.63 -22.89 0.49
CA ASP A 291 -18.08 -23.04 0.62
C ASP A 291 -18.42 -24.42 1.22
N ALA A 292 -19.28 -24.43 2.24
CA ALA A 292 -19.65 -25.65 2.97
C ALA A 292 -20.33 -26.68 2.04
N ALA A 293 -20.86 -26.22 0.89
CA ALA A 293 -21.39 -27.08 -0.16
C ALA A 293 -20.36 -28.05 -0.75
N LEU A 294 -19.05 -27.75 -0.67
CA LEU A 294 -17.99 -28.64 -1.17
C LEU A 294 -17.49 -29.66 -0.11
N ASP A 295 -17.83 -29.48 1.16
CA ASP A 295 -17.45 -30.37 2.29
C ASP A 295 -18.54 -31.40 2.63
N GLY A 296 -19.75 -31.27 2.05
CA GLY A 296 -20.85 -32.20 2.33
C GLY A 296 -21.34 -32.20 3.79
N ARG A 297 -20.85 -31.28 4.63
CA ARG A 297 -21.27 -31.12 6.03
C ARG A 297 -22.34 -30.03 6.11
N ASP A 298 -23.56 -30.46 6.45
CA ASP A 298 -24.74 -29.61 6.64
C ASP A 298 -24.44 -28.46 7.63
N GLY A 299 -24.85 -27.24 7.27
CA GLY A 299 -24.54 -26.00 8.00
C GLY A 299 -25.05 -25.93 9.45
N ARG A 300 -25.73 -26.98 9.93
CA ARG A 300 -26.24 -27.09 11.31
C ARG A 300 -25.18 -27.52 12.32
N GLU A 301 -24.03 -28.06 11.91
CA GLU A 301 -22.97 -28.47 12.85
C GLU A 301 -22.08 -27.32 13.33
N ARG A 302 -22.12 -26.14 12.69
CA ARG A 302 -21.29 -24.98 13.08
C ARG A 302 -21.76 -24.26 14.35
N ALA A 303 -22.95 -24.57 14.90
CA ALA A 303 -23.44 -23.94 16.13
C ALA A 303 -22.90 -24.61 17.43
N LYS A 304 -21.88 -25.47 17.34
CA LYS A 304 -21.34 -26.24 18.48
C LYS A 304 -19.81 -26.14 18.67
N LEU A 305 -19.13 -25.23 17.99
CA LEU A 305 -17.71 -24.88 18.20
C LEU A 305 -17.59 -23.38 18.44
#